data_AF-A0A258N5S7-F1
#
_entry.id   AF-A0A258N5S7-F1
#
_cell.length_a   1.000
_cell.length_b   1.000
_cell.length_c   1.000
_cell.angle_alpha   90.00
_cell.angle_beta   90.00
_cell.angle_gamma   90.00
#
_symmetry.space_group_name_H-M   'P 1'
#
loop_
_entity.id
_entity.type
_entity.pdbx_description
1 polymer ?
#
loop_
_entity_poly.entity_id
_entity_poly.type
_entity_poly.pdbx_seq_one_letter_code
_entity_poly.pdbx_strand_id
1 'polypeptide(L)'
;GPDDEYVSVLQMPWIMEQIYAFGQALLSRMKVNFVEEPETTMADMREIGPTFVLFAPRVWEQIAADVRARMMDASVLKRAMFDLGMKLGLAALDRGQRSGFADFILFRALRDRLGFSHLKSAATGGAALGPDTFRFFLALGVPMRQLYGQTELLGAYTIHTASDVDFDTVGVPMNGVEIRIDDPDPNGLGEIVTRHSNTFTGYYNNPEESAKSFIEGGWMRTGDAGFVNPRGHLVVIDRVRDMAQTAHGDRFSPQYIENKLKFSPYVAEAVILGDGREHLAAMICIRFPIVSKWAEKNRISFTTYTDLSGRQEVTDMLRREVEQVNKTLPEKQRISKFLLLYKELDADDGELTRTRKVRRGVINERYGEIIDAMYRGDPTIDVDTTIAFQDGSKQRIRTTLKVIDLKLAPTASGSSKKRAA
;
A
#
# COMPACT_ATOMS: atom_id res chain seq x y z
N GLY A 1 -11.50 -27.57 -6.89
CA GLY A 1 -11.77 -28.92 -7.42
C GLY A 1 -11.69 -29.94 -6.29
N PRO A 2 -12.06 -31.22 -6.50
CA PRO A 2 -12.06 -32.24 -5.45
C PRO A 2 -10.71 -32.45 -4.76
N ASP A 3 -9.62 -32.25 -5.49
CA ASP A 3 -8.25 -32.38 -4.99
C ASP A 3 -7.71 -31.08 -4.36
N ASP A 4 -8.49 -30.00 -4.37
CA ASP A 4 -8.09 -28.73 -3.80
C ASP A 4 -8.46 -28.68 -2.31
N GLU A 5 -7.47 -28.27 -1.52
CA GLU A 5 -7.57 -28.02 -0.08
C GLU A 5 -7.64 -26.51 0.16
N TYR A 6 -8.66 -26.08 0.91
CA TYR A 6 -8.82 -24.73 1.43
C TYR A 6 -8.80 -24.76 2.96
N VAL A 7 -8.12 -23.80 3.57
CA VAL A 7 -8.12 -23.61 5.03
C VAL A 7 -8.88 -22.33 5.33
N SER A 8 -9.99 -22.47 6.04
CA SER A 8 -10.83 -21.37 6.51
C SER A 8 -10.10 -20.62 7.63
N VAL A 9 -9.56 -19.45 7.30
CA VAL A 9 -8.88 -18.55 8.24
C VAL A 9 -9.58 -17.21 8.42
N LEU A 10 -10.52 -16.87 7.53
CA LEU A 10 -11.33 -15.65 7.67
C LEU A 10 -12.55 -15.97 8.52
N GLN A 11 -13.13 -14.93 9.10
CA GLN A 11 -14.35 -15.09 9.90
C GLN A 11 -15.53 -15.42 8.96
N MET A 12 -16.34 -16.40 9.33
CA MET A 12 -17.52 -16.82 8.56
C MET A 12 -18.45 -15.66 8.10
N PRO A 13 -18.67 -14.57 8.86
CA PRO A 13 -19.49 -13.46 8.39
C PRO A 13 -18.92 -12.70 7.18
N TRP A 14 -17.65 -12.90 6.83
CA TRP A 14 -17.01 -12.18 5.73
C TRP A 14 -17.42 -12.80 4.39
N ILE A 15 -17.77 -11.95 3.43
CA ILE A 15 -18.32 -12.40 2.14
C ILE A 15 -17.40 -13.38 1.40
N MET A 16 -16.08 -13.17 1.46
CA MET A 16 -15.13 -14.08 0.82
C MET A 16 -15.11 -15.46 1.48
N GLU A 17 -15.30 -15.53 2.79
CA GLU A 17 -15.38 -16.82 3.50
C GLU A 17 -16.65 -17.57 3.12
N GLN A 18 -17.79 -16.89 3.05
CA GLN A 18 -19.04 -17.46 2.54
C GLN A 18 -18.89 -17.99 1.10
N ILE A 19 -18.16 -17.27 0.25
CA ILE A 19 -17.89 -17.71 -1.12
C ILE A 19 -17.01 -18.95 -1.13
N TYR A 20 -15.93 -19.02 -0.35
CA TYR A 20 -15.00 -20.15 -0.41
C TYR A 20 -15.46 -21.36 0.40
N ALA A 21 -15.77 -21.18 1.69
CA ALA A 21 -16.15 -22.27 2.58
C ALA A 21 -17.51 -22.89 2.25
N PHE A 22 -18.43 -22.12 1.66
CA PHE A 22 -19.75 -22.63 1.28
C PHE A 22 -19.94 -22.71 -0.23
N GLY A 23 -19.94 -21.58 -0.95
CA GLY A 23 -20.30 -21.56 -2.37
C GLY A 23 -19.38 -22.41 -3.26
N GLN A 24 -18.08 -22.12 -3.25
CA GLN A 24 -17.08 -22.80 -4.06
C GLN A 24 -16.84 -24.24 -3.59
N ALA A 25 -16.98 -24.51 -2.28
CA ALA A 25 -16.93 -25.87 -1.75
C ALA A 25 -18.03 -26.74 -2.37
N LEU A 26 -19.27 -26.24 -2.43
CA LEU A 26 -20.40 -26.96 -3.03
C LEU A 26 -20.27 -27.10 -4.55
N LEU A 27 -19.83 -26.05 -5.24
CA LEU A 27 -19.72 -26.05 -6.70
C LEU A 27 -18.55 -26.90 -7.22
N SER A 28 -17.39 -26.80 -6.57
CA SER A 28 -16.14 -27.42 -7.03
C SER A 28 -15.75 -28.68 -6.25
N ARG A 29 -16.50 -29.02 -5.20
CA ARG A 29 -16.26 -30.13 -4.27
C ARG A 29 -14.91 -30.04 -3.56
N MET A 30 -14.39 -28.84 -3.36
CA MET A 30 -13.13 -28.65 -2.63
C MET A 30 -13.29 -29.04 -1.17
N LYS A 31 -12.19 -29.50 -0.56
CA LYS A 31 -12.14 -29.80 0.87
C LYS A 31 -11.92 -28.50 1.64
N VAL A 32 -12.79 -28.24 2.61
CA VAL A 32 -12.72 -27.09 3.49
C VAL A 32 -12.28 -27.58 4.87
N ASN A 33 -11.15 -27.07 5.32
CA ASN A 33 -10.57 -27.40 6.61
C ASN A 33 -10.71 -26.19 7.53
N PHE A 34 -11.05 -26.43 8.78
CA PHE A 34 -11.13 -25.41 9.82
C PHE A 34 -9.93 -25.57 10.74
N VAL A 35 -9.28 -24.45 11.06
CA VAL A 35 -8.21 -24.41 12.06
C VAL A 35 -8.78 -24.73 13.44
N GLU A 36 -7.98 -25.37 14.30
CA GLU A 36 -8.42 -25.74 15.64
C GLU A 36 -8.60 -24.51 16.52
N GLU A 37 -7.60 -23.63 16.54
CA GLU A 37 -7.59 -22.35 17.26
C GLU A 37 -6.85 -21.27 16.44
N PRO A 38 -7.11 -19.97 16.67
CA PRO A 38 -6.39 -18.89 15.99
C PRO A 38 -4.86 -19.01 16.12
N GLU A 39 -4.37 -19.45 17.28
CA GLU A 39 -2.95 -19.63 17.58
C GLU A 39 -2.31 -20.80 16.81
N THR A 40 -3.08 -21.82 16.42
CA THR A 40 -2.59 -23.00 15.70
C THR A 40 -2.62 -22.84 14.19
N THR A 41 -3.28 -21.79 13.67
CA THR A 41 -3.47 -21.51 12.23
C THR A 41 -2.27 -21.87 11.34
N MET A 42 -1.06 -21.39 11.66
CA MET A 42 0.12 -21.64 10.82
C MET A 42 0.64 -23.08 10.89
N ALA A 43 0.43 -23.77 12.02
CA ALA A 43 0.77 -25.18 12.16
C ALA A 43 -0.23 -26.05 11.36
N ASP A 44 -1.53 -25.78 11.52
CA ASP A 44 -2.61 -26.47 10.82
C ASP A 44 -2.47 -26.30 9.30
N MET A 45 -2.21 -25.08 8.85
CA MET A 45 -1.93 -24.82 7.43
C MET A 45 -0.73 -25.60 6.90
N ARG A 46 0.31 -25.79 7.71
CA ARG A 46 1.47 -26.56 7.29
C ARG A 46 1.16 -28.05 7.17
N GLU A 47 0.39 -28.58 8.11
CA GLU A 47 -0.05 -29.97 8.10
C GLU A 47 -0.99 -30.26 6.91
N ILE A 48 -1.98 -29.40 6.71
CA ILE A 48 -2.97 -29.54 5.63
C ILE A 48 -2.33 -29.30 4.26
N GLY A 49 -1.43 -28.32 4.16
CA GLY A 49 -0.79 -27.94 2.90
C GLY A 49 -1.80 -27.46 1.84
N PRO A 50 -2.47 -26.31 2.05
CA PRO A 50 -3.53 -25.83 1.17
C PRO A 50 -3.07 -25.62 -0.27
N THR A 51 -4.04 -25.73 -1.18
CA THR A 51 -3.85 -25.41 -2.60
C THR A 51 -4.22 -23.97 -2.93
N PHE A 52 -5.03 -23.33 -2.07
CA PHE A 52 -5.41 -21.94 -2.16
C PHE A 52 -5.44 -21.26 -0.79
N VAL A 53 -4.95 -20.02 -0.72
CA VAL A 53 -5.07 -19.15 0.45
C VAL A 53 -5.51 -17.76 0.05
N LEU A 54 -6.36 -17.15 0.88
CA LEU A 54 -6.73 -15.74 0.80
C LEU A 54 -6.43 -15.07 2.13
N PHE A 55 -5.50 -14.13 2.12
CA PHE A 55 -5.13 -13.39 3.31
C PHE A 55 -5.23 -11.88 3.13
N ALA A 56 -5.62 -11.20 4.19
CA ALA A 56 -5.46 -9.75 4.29
C ALA A 56 -3.97 -9.37 4.23
N PRO A 57 -3.61 -8.19 3.68
CA PRO A 57 -2.22 -7.75 3.54
C PRO A 57 -1.39 -7.85 4.82
N ARG A 58 -1.99 -7.52 5.97
CA ARG A 58 -1.34 -7.59 7.28
C ARG A 58 -0.82 -8.99 7.63
N VAL A 59 -1.53 -10.05 7.22
CA VAL A 59 -1.10 -11.43 7.49
C VAL A 59 0.11 -11.78 6.61
N TRP A 60 0.10 -11.39 5.33
CA TRP A 60 1.27 -11.54 4.46
C TRP A 60 2.49 -10.78 5.00
N GLU A 61 2.29 -9.54 5.45
CA GLU A 61 3.35 -8.73 6.06
C GLU A 61 3.89 -9.36 7.34
N GLN A 62 3.01 -9.87 8.21
CA GLN A 62 3.41 -10.57 9.43
C GLN A 62 4.24 -11.81 9.12
N ILE A 63 3.80 -12.66 8.17
CA ILE A 63 4.55 -13.85 7.76
C ILE A 63 5.94 -13.46 7.23
N ALA A 64 6.03 -12.43 6.40
CA ALA A 64 7.31 -11.95 5.88
C ALA A 64 8.22 -11.40 7.00
N ALA A 65 7.65 -10.66 7.96
CA ALA A 65 8.36 -10.14 9.11
C ALA A 65 8.89 -11.26 10.01
N ASP A 66 8.08 -12.28 10.29
CA ASP A 66 8.46 -13.43 11.12
C ASP A 66 9.59 -14.24 10.47
N VAL A 67 9.55 -14.43 9.15
CA VAL A 67 10.64 -15.05 8.41
C VAL A 67 11.93 -14.25 8.59
N ARG A 68 11.88 -12.92 8.39
CA ARG A 68 13.06 -12.06 8.54
C ARG A 68 13.61 -12.08 9.97
N ALA A 69 12.75 -11.99 10.97
CA ALA A 69 13.14 -12.04 12.38
C ALA A 69 13.84 -13.37 12.72
N ARG A 70 13.23 -14.51 12.34
CA ARG A 70 13.84 -15.83 12.54
C ARG A 70 15.17 -16.00 11.82
N MET A 71 15.36 -15.33 10.68
CA MET A 71 16.65 -15.33 9.97
C MET A 71 17.71 -14.49 10.69
N MET A 72 17.35 -13.39 11.36
CA MET A 72 18.31 -12.61 12.13
C MET A 72 18.96 -13.44 13.24
N ASP A 73 18.19 -14.30 13.90
CA ASP A 73 18.64 -15.22 14.95
C ASP A 73 19.24 -16.54 14.42
N ALA A 74 19.27 -16.73 13.10
CA ALA A 74 19.80 -17.94 12.51
C ALA A 74 21.34 -17.97 12.47
N SER A 75 21.89 -19.17 12.32
CA SER A 75 23.34 -19.36 12.17
C SER A 75 23.87 -18.60 10.94
N VAL A 76 25.15 -18.21 10.98
CA VAL A 76 25.81 -17.45 9.91
C VAL A 76 25.60 -18.09 8.53
N LEU A 77 25.70 -19.42 8.45
CA LEU A 77 25.47 -20.16 7.20
C LEU A 77 24.03 -20.02 6.70
N LYS A 78 23.03 -20.15 7.58
CA LYS A 78 21.60 -19.98 7.21
C LYS A 78 21.31 -18.57 6.74
N ARG A 79 21.89 -17.55 7.39
CA ARG A 79 21.79 -16.15 6.95
C ARG A 79 22.40 -15.94 5.58
N ALA A 80 23.60 -16.46 5.34
CA ALA A 80 24.25 -16.36 4.04
C ALA A 80 23.45 -17.06 2.92
N MET A 81 22.87 -18.23 3.20
CA MET A 81 21.97 -18.92 2.25
C MET A 81 20.68 -18.14 2.02
N PHE A 82 20.10 -17.55 3.05
CA PHE A 82 18.92 -16.69 2.94
C PHE A 82 19.19 -15.48 2.05
N ASP A 83 20.26 -14.73 2.34
CA ASP A 83 20.65 -13.53 1.60
C ASP A 83 20.95 -13.85 0.14
N LEU A 84 21.71 -14.93 -0.11
CA LEU A 84 22.03 -15.38 -1.47
C LEU A 84 20.79 -15.85 -2.22
N GLY A 85 19.94 -16.68 -1.59
CA GLY A 85 18.72 -17.20 -2.18
C GLY A 85 17.74 -16.07 -2.54
N MET A 86 17.52 -15.13 -1.61
CA MET A 86 16.69 -13.95 -1.85
C MET A 86 17.23 -13.08 -2.99
N LYS A 87 18.53 -12.80 -3.00
CA LYS A 87 19.17 -12.00 -4.07
C LYS A 87 18.97 -12.64 -5.44
N LEU A 88 19.21 -13.95 -5.54
CA LEU A 88 19.06 -14.68 -6.80
C LEU A 88 17.59 -14.82 -7.22
N GLY A 89 16.68 -15.02 -6.26
CA GLY A 89 15.25 -15.11 -6.50
C GLY A 89 14.66 -13.82 -7.03
N LEU A 90 14.93 -12.69 -6.37
CA LEU A 90 14.45 -11.37 -6.78
C LEU A 90 15.02 -10.98 -8.15
N ALA A 91 16.32 -11.22 -8.39
CA ALA A 91 16.92 -10.95 -9.69
C ALA A 91 16.32 -11.81 -10.82
N ALA A 92 15.92 -13.05 -10.54
CA ALA A 92 15.21 -13.88 -11.51
C ALA A 92 13.78 -13.39 -11.75
N LEU A 93 13.07 -12.98 -10.69
CA LEU A 93 11.73 -12.40 -10.77
C LEU A 93 11.72 -11.15 -11.66
N ASP A 94 12.74 -10.27 -11.55
CA ASP A 94 12.87 -9.08 -12.40
C ASP A 94 13.05 -9.40 -13.89
N ARG A 95 13.48 -10.63 -14.22
CA ARG A 95 13.54 -11.14 -15.60
C ARG A 95 12.30 -11.96 -15.99
N GLY A 96 11.27 -12.01 -15.14
CA GLY A 96 10.07 -12.84 -15.35
C GLY A 96 10.34 -14.35 -15.21
N GLN A 97 11.37 -14.75 -14.47
CA GLN A 97 11.81 -16.14 -14.34
C GLN A 97 11.84 -16.60 -12.87
N ARG A 98 11.96 -17.91 -12.65
CA ARG A 98 12.24 -18.50 -11.34
C ARG A 98 13.69 -18.97 -11.25
N SER A 99 14.35 -18.73 -10.12
CA SER A 99 15.71 -19.21 -9.89
C SER A 99 15.70 -20.63 -9.32
N GLY A 100 16.07 -21.63 -10.13
CA GLY A 100 16.14 -23.02 -9.68
C GLY A 100 17.18 -23.24 -8.56
N PHE A 101 18.29 -22.50 -8.58
CA PHE A 101 19.28 -22.58 -7.51
C PHE A 101 18.78 -21.97 -6.20
N ALA A 102 18.13 -20.80 -6.25
CA ALA A 102 17.49 -20.21 -5.06
C ALA A 102 16.38 -21.12 -4.52
N ASP A 103 15.65 -21.79 -5.42
CA ASP A 103 14.64 -22.78 -5.06
C ASP A 103 15.23 -23.95 -4.28
N PHE A 104 16.33 -24.50 -4.78
CA PHE A 104 17.03 -25.62 -4.17
C PHE A 104 17.60 -25.30 -2.79
N ILE A 105 18.30 -24.16 -2.64
CA ILE A 105 19.01 -23.82 -1.39
C ILE A 105 18.11 -23.20 -0.31
N LEU A 106 16.99 -22.59 -0.70
CA LEU A 106 16.17 -21.78 0.22
C LEU A 106 14.66 -21.96 0.01
N PHE A 107 14.14 -21.61 -1.17
CA PHE A 107 12.69 -21.38 -1.32
C PHE A 107 11.85 -22.64 -1.15
N ARG A 108 12.33 -23.81 -1.59
CA ARG A 108 11.61 -25.07 -1.38
C ARG A 108 11.39 -25.37 0.11
N ALA A 109 12.44 -25.26 0.92
CA ALA A 109 12.35 -25.50 2.36
C ALA A 109 11.53 -24.42 3.09
N LEU A 110 11.62 -23.17 2.63
CA LEU A 110 10.85 -22.07 3.20
C LEU A 110 9.35 -22.18 2.86
N ARG A 111 8.98 -22.53 1.62
CA ARG A 111 7.58 -22.80 1.25
C ARG A 111 7.02 -23.94 2.09
N ASP A 112 7.75 -25.03 2.25
CA ASP A 112 7.33 -26.15 3.10
C ASP A 112 7.06 -25.73 4.53
N ARG A 113 7.98 -24.94 5.11
CA ARG A 113 7.82 -24.45 6.48
C ARG A 113 6.62 -23.54 6.67
N LEU A 114 6.20 -22.84 5.63
CA LEU A 114 5.04 -21.94 5.65
C LEU A 114 3.73 -22.66 5.26
N GLY A 115 3.76 -23.95 4.90
CA GLY A 115 2.59 -24.66 4.37
C GLY A 115 2.24 -24.29 2.92
N PHE A 116 3.18 -23.69 2.19
CA PHE A 116 2.97 -23.15 0.84
C PHE A 116 3.45 -24.09 -0.27
N SER A 117 3.85 -25.33 0.05
CA SER A 117 4.38 -26.30 -0.91
C SER A 117 3.40 -26.65 -2.03
N HIS A 118 2.10 -26.69 -1.73
CA HIS A 118 1.06 -27.12 -2.67
C HIS A 118 0.22 -25.96 -3.23
N LEU A 119 0.57 -24.70 -2.92
CA LEU A 119 -0.20 -23.56 -3.38
C LEU A 119 -0.20 -23.45 -4.91
N LYS A 120 -1.39 -23.52 -5.48
CA LYS A 120 -1.69 -23.27 -6.89
C LYS A 120 -2.15 -21.83 -7.11
N SER A 121 -2.71 -21.21 -6.08
CA SER A 121 -3.19 -19.82 -6.10
C SER A 121 -3.05 -19.20 -4.71
N ALA A 122 -2.65 -17.94 -4.64
CA ALA A 122 -2.68 -17.16 -3.41
C ALA A 122 -3.24 -15.77 -3.74
N ALA A 123 -4.08 -15.23 -2.85
CA ALA A 123 -4.71 -13.95 -3.09
C ALA A 123 -4.59 -13.02 -1.88
N THR A 124 -4.61 -11.72 -2.16
CA THR A 124 -4.76 -10.67 -1.16
C THR A 124 -5.76 -9.61 -1.61
N GLY A 125 -6.47 -9.03 -0.65
CA GLY A 125 -7.50 -8.02 -0.90
C GLY A 125 -7.88 -7.27 0.37
N GLY A 126 -8.73 -6.26 0.23
CA GLY A 126 -9.21 -5.42 1.34
C GLY A 126 -8.29 -4.25 1.71
N ALA A 127 -7.00 -4.30 1.35
CA ALA A 127 -6.08 -3.16 1.41
C ALA A 127 -4.91 -3.38 0.42
N ALA A 128 -4.06 -2.36 0.26
CA ALA A 128 -2.83 -2.48 -0.50
C ALA A 128 -1.77 -3.29 0.27
N LEU A 129 -1.07 -4.20 -0.42
CA LEU A 129 0.08 -4.93 0.11
C LEU A 129 1.37 -4.25 -0.37
N GLY A 130 2.34 -4.05 0.53
CA GLY A 130 3.62 -3.44 0.17
C GLY A 130 4.35 -4.19 -0.96
N PRO A 131 4.91 -3.49 -1.96
CA PRO A 131 5.57 -4.13 -3.11
C PRO A 131 6.70 -5.09 -2.73
N ASP A 132 7.47 -4.78 -1.67
CA ASP A 132 8.55 -5.64 -1.19
C ASP A 132 8.05 -6.97 -0.62
N THR A 133 6.95 -6.93 0.14
CA THR A 133 6.28 -8.13 0.63
C THR A 133 5.71 -8.92 -0.54
N PHE A 134 5.13 -8.23 -1.53
CA PHE A 134 4.62 -8.86 -2.74
C PHE A 134 5.70 -9.62 -3.51
N ARG A 135 6.81 -8.94 -3.80
CA ARG A 135 7.99 -9.47 -4.49
C ARG A 135 8.65 -10.61 -3.72
N PHE A 136 8.68 -10.53 -2.39
CA PHE A 136 9.20 -11.60 -1.54
C PHE A 136 8.44 -12.93 -1.79
N PHE A 137 7.11 -12.91 -1.74
CA PHE A 137 6.31 -14.12 -1.94
C PHE A 137 6.34 -14.61 -3.39
N LEU A 138 6.34 -13.72 -4.38
CA LEU A 138 6.51 -14.12 -5.78
C LEU A 138 7.88 -14.77 -6.04
N ALA A 139 8.96 -14.19 -5.50
CA ALA A 139 10.31 -14.75 -5.61
C ALA A 139 10.41 -16.11 -4.92
N LEU A 140 9.73 -16.26 -3.77
CA LEU A 140 9.56 -17.53 -3.07
C LEU A 140 8.78 -18.56 -3.91
N GLY A 141 8.13 -18.17 -4.99
CA GLY A 141 7.36 -19.04 -5.88
C GLY A 141 5.88 -19.19 -5.51
N VAL A 142 5.39 -18.40 -4.56
CA VAL A 142 3.97 -18.32 -4.21
C VAL A 142 3.23 -17.62 -5.35
N PRO A 143 2.16 -18.19 -5.91
CA PRO A 143 1.40 -17.62 -7.03
C PRO A 143 0.45 -16.51 -6.55
N MET A 144 1.01 -15.46 -5.98
CA MET A 144 0.25 -14.39 -5.34
C MET A 144 -0.36 -13.41 -6.33
N ARG A 145 -1.62 -13.04 -6.08
CA ARG A 145 -2.43 -12.12 -6.88
C ARG A 145 -3.13 -11.13 -5.97
N GLN A 146 -3.39 -9.93 -6.48
CA GLN A 146 -4.26 -8.98 -5.83
C GLN A 146 -5.66 -9.05 -6.44
N LEU A 147 -6.66 -8.86 -5.60
CA LEU A 147 -8.06 -8.74 -5.99
C LEU A 147 -8.70 -7.52 -5.34
N TYR A 148 -9.77 -7.06 -5.94
CA TYR A 148 -10.63 -6.03 -5.36
C TYR A 148 -12.09 -6.44 -5.45
N GLY A 149 -12.82 -6.08 -4.39
CA GLY A 149 -14.08 -6.67 -4.04
C GLY A 149 -14.75 -5.99 -2.85
N GLN A 150 -16.07 -6.12 -2.77
CA GLN A 150 -16.88 -5.69 -1.62
C GLN A 150 -18.14 -6.55 -1.48
N THR A 151 -18.80 -6.47 -0.32
CA THR A 151 -19.94 -7.31 0.03
C THR A 151 -21.11 -7.13 -0.94
N GLU A 152 -21.40 -5.89 -1.32
CA GLU A 152 -22.48 -5.49 -2.21
C GLU A 152 -22.36 -6.08 -3.63
N LEU A 153 -21.18 -6.59 -3.97
CA LEU A 153 -20.83 -7.13 -5.28
C LEU A 153 -20.40 -8.60 -5.21
N LEU A 154 -20.84 -9.30 -4.15
CA LEU A 154 -20.53 -10.70 -3.91
C LEU A 154 -19.01 -10.96 -3.88
N GLY A 155 -18.29 -10.14 -3.10
CA GLY A 155 -16.85 -10.32 -2.88
C GLY A 155 -16.03 -9.78 -4.05
N ALA A 156 -15.11 -10.59 -4.58
CA ALA A 156 -14.14 -10.17 -5.58
C ALA A 156 -14.73 -10.12 -6.99
N TYR A 157 -14.48 -9.02 -7.71
CA TYR A 157 -14.92 -8.82 -9.09
C TYR A 157 -13.80 -8.32 -10.02
N THR A 158 -12.61 -8.08 -9.47
CA THR A 158 -11.35 -7.93 -10.22
C THR A 158 -10.28 -8.81 -9.61
N ILE A 159 -9.35 -9.29 -10.43
CA ILE A 159 -8.18 -10.04 -9.98
C ILE A 159 -7.06 -9.96 -11.01
N HIS A 160 -5.80 -10.05 -10.57
CA HIS A 160 -4.68 -10.30 -11.49
C HIS A 160 -4.82 -11.63 -12.22
N THR A 161 -4.30 -11.70 -13.45
CA THR A 161 -4.15 -12.98 -14.15
C THR A 161 -2.83 -13.64 -13.74
N ALA A 162 -2.68 -14.95 -13.99
CA ALA A 162 -1.45 -15.67 -13.65
C ALA A 162 -0.19 -15.09 -14.33
N SER A 163 -0.36 -14.60 -15.55
CA SER A 163 0.71 -14.05 -16.39
C SER A 163 0.85 -12.54 -16.29
N ASP A 164 -0.10 -11.85 -15.66
CA ASP A 164 -0.12 -10.40 -15.55
C ASP A 164 -0.44 -9.95 -14.13
N VAL A 165 0.63 -9.76 -13.35
CA VAL A 165 0.61 -9.27 -11.97
C VAL A 165 1.35 -7.95 -11.92
N ASP A 166 0.69 -6.94 -11.35
CA ASP A 166 1.25 -5.61 -11.17
C ASP A 166 0.93 -5.14 -9.74
N PHE A 167 1.97 -4.82 -8.97
CA PHE A 167 1.91 -4.53 -7.53
C PHE A 167 1.13 -3.26 -7.19
N ASP A 168 0.88 -2.40 -8.18
CA ASP A 168 0.18 -1.13 -7.98
C ASP A 168 -1.30 -1.20 -8.41
N THR A 169 -1.77 -2.38 -8.84
CA THR A 169 -3.10 -2.56 -9.44
C THR A 169 -3.85 -3.72 -8.78
N VAL A 170 -5.16 -3.80 -9.00
CA VAL A 170 -6.01 -4.92 -8.54
C VAL A 170 -6.40 -5.85 -9.69
N GLY A 171 -5.70 -5.72 -10.82
CA GLY A 171 -5.88 -6.54 -12.01
C GLY A 171 -7.05 -6.11 -12.87
N VAL A 172 -7.70 -7.08 -13.49
CA VAL A 172 -8.71 -6.86 -14.54
C VAL A 172 -10.08 -7.38 -14.08
N PRO A 173 -11.20 -6.89 -14.67
CA PRO A 173 -12.52 -7.43 -14.39
C PRO A 173 -12.59 -8.95 -14.61
N MET A 174 -13.29 -9.64 -13.71
CA MET A 174 -13.60 -11.06 -13.89
C MET A 174 -14.61 -11.25 -15.03
N ASN A 175 -14.74 -12.48 -15.53
CA ASN A 175 -15.70 -12.81 -16.58
C ASN A 175 -17.13 -12.39 -16.19
N GLY A 176 -17.80 -11.63 -17.05
CA GLY A 176 -19.15 -11.14 -16.82
C GLY A 176 -19.25 -9.91 -15.91
N VAL A 177 -18.12 -9.33 -15.50
CA VAL A 177 -18.06 -8.06 -14.76
C VAL A 177 -17.73 -6.93 -15.70
N GLU A 178 -18.57 -5.91 -15.71
CA GLU A 178 -18.31 -4.64 -16.39
C GLU A 178 -17.83 -3.60 -15.37
N ILE A 179 -16.77 -2.86 -15.69
CA ILE A 179 -16.25 -1.77 -14.86
C ILE A 179 -16.11 -0.51 -15.71
N ARG A 180 -16.49 0.63 -15.13
CA ARG A 180 -16.34 1.96 -15.72
C ARG A 180 -15.91 2.95 -14.64
N ILE A 181 -15.23 4.01 -15.05
CA ILE A 181 -14.96 5.17 -14.19
C ILE A 181 -16.02 6.23 -14.48
N ASP A 182 -16.81 6.58 -13.47
CA ASP A 182 -17.86 7.60 -13.52
C ASP A 182 -17.31 8.95 -13.02
N ASP A 183 -17.75 10.04 -13.66
CA ASP A 183 -17.25 11.41 -13.42
C ASP A 183 -15.71 11.51 -13.29
N PRO A 184 -14.93 11.04 -14.28
CA PRO A 184 -13.48 11.14 -14.23
C PRO A 184 -13.02 12.59 -14.32
N ASP A 185 -12.00 12.94 -13.54
CA ASP A 185 -11.25 14.18 -13.70
C ASP A 185 -10.42 14.17 -15.01
N PRO A 186 -9.73 15.26 -15.38
CA PRO A 186 -8.92 15.31 -16.60
C PRO A 186 -7.82 14.23 -16.69
N ASN A 187 -7.46 13.60 -15.57
CA ASN A 187 -6.44 12.54 -15.48
C ASN A 187 -7.06 11.13 -15.50
N GLY A 188 -8.38 11.02 -15.62
CA GLY A 188 -9.11 9.75 -15.66
C GLY A 188 -9.48 9.20 -14.28
N LEU A 189 -9.24 9.94 -13.20
CA LEU A 189 -9.59 9.52 -11.85
C LEU A 189 -11.04 9.91 -11.52
N GLY A 190 -11.87 8.92 -11.23
CA GLY A 190 -13.28 9.12 -10.87
C GLY A 190 -13.77 8.02 -9.96
N GLU A 191 -15.08 7.96 -9.75
CA GLU A 191 -15.71 6.88 -8.99
C GLU A 191 -15.71 5.59 -9.82
N ILE A 192 -15.31 4.48 -9.21
CA ILE A 192 -15.43 3.17 -9.84
C ILE A 192 -16.91 2.77 -9.77
N VAL A 193 -17.48 2.41 -10.91
CA VAL A 193 -18.81 1.82 -10.99
C VAL A 193 -18.73 0.47 -11.69
N THR A 194 -19.58 -0.45 -11.25
CA THR A 194 -19.55 -1.84 -11.73
C THR A 194 -20.95 -2.36 -11.98
N ARG A 195 -21.06 -3.34 -12.88
CA ARG A 195 -22.31 -4.00 -13.23
C ARG A 195 -22.05 -5.47 -13.49
N HIS A 196 -22.77 -6.33 -12.78
CA HIS A 196 -22.81 -7.77 -13.02
C HIS A 196 -24.02 -8.42 -12.35
N SER A 197 -24.31 -9.68 -12.70
CA SER A 197 -25.49 -10.42 -12.22
C SER A 197 -25.52 -10.70 -10.71
N ASN A 198 -24.39 -10.50 -10.02
CA ASN A 198 -24.24 -10.84 -8.61
C ASN A 198 -24.26 -9.62 -7.69
N THR A 199 -24.56 -8.44 -8.23
CA THR A 199 -24.78 -7.24 -7.44
C THR A 199 -25.97 -7.47 -6.50
N PHE A 200 -25.84 -7.05 -5.25
CA PHE A 200 -26.92 -7.12 -4.25
C PHE A 200 -28.18 -6.38 -4.71
N THR A 201 -29.31 -6.61 -4.06
CA THR A 201 -30.58 -5.92 -4.39
C THR A 201 -30.82 -4.66 -3.55
N GLY A 202 -29.91 -4.35 -2.62
CA GLY A 202 -30.04 -3.25 -1.65
C GLY A 202 -29.80 -3.70 -0.21
N TYR A 203 -29.77 -2.72 0.68
CA TYR A 203 -29.62 -2.89 2.11
C TYR A 203 -30.97 -3.20 2.79
N TYR A 204 -30.95 -4.14 3.72
CA TYR A 204 -32.13 -4.51 4.49
C TYR A 204 -32.66 -3.33 5.32
N ASN A 205 -33.96 -3.06 5.24
CA ASN A 205 -34.65 -1.95 5.92
C ASN A 205 -34.03 -0.56 5.66
N ASN A 206 -33.35 -0.37 4.53
CA ASN A 206 -32.78 0.92 4.17
C ASN A 206 -32.95 1.22 2.66
N PRO A 207 -34.18 1.56 2.23
CA PRO A 207 -34.47 1.81 0.81
C PRO A 207 -33.76 3.05 0.27
N GLU A 208 -33.50 4.06 1.12
CA GLU A 208 -32.81 5.28 0.71
C GLU A 208 -31.35 5.03 0.33
N GLU A 209 -30.58 4.35 1.20
CA GLU A 209 -29.19 3.99 0.87
C GLU A 209 -29.12 2.96 -0.25
N SER A 210 -30.11 2.06 -0.35
CA SER A 210 -30.22 1.13 -1.48
C SER A 210 -30.35 1.90 -2.79
N ALA A 211 -31.24 2.89 -2.87
CA ALA A 211 -31.43 3.69 -4.07
C ALA A 211 -30.16 4.51 -4.43
N LYS A 212 -29.45 5.05 -3.44
CA LYS A 212 -28.19 5.78 -3.66
C LYS A 212 -27.06 4.90 -4.19
N SER A 213 -27.10 3.60 -3.92
CA SER A 213 -26.08 2.65 -4.35
C SER A 213 -26.09 2.38 -5.85
N PHE A 214 -27.18 2.72 -6.55
CA PHE A 214 -27.34 2.48 -7.98
C PHE A 214 -27.38 3.78 -8.77
N ILE A 215 -26.92 3.70 -10.02
CA ILE A 215 -27.13 4.72 -11.06
C ILE A 215 -27.89 4.10 -12.23
N GLU A 216 -28.26 4.92 -13.21
CA GLU A 216 -28.99 4.49 -14.40
C GLU A 216 -28.27 3.34 -15.14
N GLY A 217 -29.04 2.40 -15.69
CA GLY A 217 -28.49 1.29 -16.48
C GLY A 217 -27.94 0.12 -15.65
N GLY A 218 -28.28 0.03 -14.36
CA GLY A 218 -27.94 -1.10 -13.49
C GLY A 218 -26.52 -1.09 -12.97
N TRP A 219 -25.82 0.04 -13.06
CA TRP A 219 -24.50 0.22 -12.48
C TRP A 219 -24.61 0.52 -10.99
N MET A 220 -23.68 -0.04 -10.22
CA MET A 220 -23.57 0.15 -8.78
C MET A 220 -22.35 1.04 -8.47
N ARG A 221 -22.56 2.01 -7.59
CA ARG A 221 -21.54 2.90 -7.03
C ARG A 221 -20.72 2.17 -6.01
N THR A 222 -19.41 2.02 -6.23
CA THR A 222 -18.56 1.35 -5.25
C THR A 222 -18.22 2.24 -4.06
N GLY A 223 -18.37 3.56 -4.20
CA GLY A 223 -17.89 4.54 -3.22
C GLY A 223 -16.36 4.68 -3.19
N ASP A 224 -15.64 3.99 -4.09
CA ASP A 224 -14.19 4.01 -4.22
C ASP A 224 -13.77 4.73 -5.51
N ALA A 225 -12.76 5.58 -5.40
CA ALA A 225 -12.15 6.27 -6.51
C ALA A 225 -11.03 5.43 -7.13
N GLY A 226 -10.92 5.47 -8.46
CA GLY A 226 -9.88 4.77 -9.19
C GLY A 226 -9.80 5.16 -10.65
N PHE A 227 -8.83 4.57 -11.34
CA PHE A 227 -8.66 4.72 -12.78
C PHE A 227 -8.22 3.39 -13.41
N VAL A 228 -8.40 3.27 -14.71
CA VAL A 228 -7.88 2.14 -15.49
C VAL A 228 -6.59 2.58 -16.17
N ASN A 229 -5.50 1.86 -15.92
CA ASN A 229 -4.20 2.19 -16.49
C ASN A 229 -4.12 1.79 -17.99
N PRO A 230 -3.08 2.21 -18.74
CA PRO A 230 -2.95 1.88 -20.16
C PRO A 230 -2.86 0.38 -20.49
N ARG A 231 -2.59 -0.48 -19.49
CA ARG A 231 -2.57 -1.94 -19.63
C ARG A 231 -3.94 -2.58 -19.38
N GLY A 232 -4.96 -1.79 -19.08
CA GLY A 232 -6.31 -2.27 -18.78
C GLY A 232 -6.51 -2.73 -17.33
N HIS A 233 -5.53 -2.51 -16.45
CA HIS A 233 -5.67 -2.86 -15.04
C HIS A 233 -6.37 -1.73 -14.27
N LEU A 234 -7.26 -2.11 -13.35
CA LEU A 234 -7.86 -1.21 -12.40
C LEU A 234 -6.85 -0.84 -11.30
N VAL A 235 -6.74 0.45 -11.01
CA VAL A 235 -6.04 1.00 -9.84
C VAL A 235 -7.07 1.60 -8.92
N VAL A 236 -7.17 1.05 -7.70
CA VAL A 236 -8.03 1.58 -6.64
C VAL A 236 -7.19 2.53 -5.78
N ILE A 237 -7.70 3.74 -5.59
CA ILE A 237 -6.99 4.80 -4.88
C ILE A 237 -7.46 4.87 -3.43
N ASP A 238 -8.70 5.27 -3.21
CA ASP A 238 -9.28 5.43 -1.87
C ASP A 238 -10.80 5.62 -1.98
N ARG A 239 -11.47 5.89 -0.86
CA ARG A 239 -12.87 6.31 -0.84
C ARG A 239 -13.05 7.65 -1.54
N VAL A 240 -14.11 7.79 -2.34
CA VAL A 240 -14.46 9.06 -3.03
C VAL A 240 -14.55 10.22 -2.04
N ARG A 241 -15.11 10.00 -0.85
CA ARG A 241 -15.25 11.03 0.20
C ARG A 241 -13.93 11.47 0.83
N ASP A 242 -12.88 10.67 0.71
CA ASP A 242 -11.56 10.92 1.31
C ASP A 242 -10.59 11.54 0.26
N MET A 243 -11.09 11.85 -0.94
CA MET A 243 -10.35 12.53 -2.01
C MET A 243 -10.17 14.02 -1.72
N ALA A 244 -8.98 14.55 -2.04
CA ALA A 244 -8.65 15.96 -2.04
C ALA A 244 -8.48 16.48 -3.47
N GLN A 245 -8.45 17.81 -3.63
CA GLN A 245 -8.33 18.44 -4.94
C GLN A 245 -7.30 19.57 -4.93
N THR A 246 -6.42 19.59 -5.94
CA THR A 246 -5.47 20.70 -6.12
C THR A 246 -6.20 21.97 -6.57
N ALA A 247 -5.53 23.13 -6.51
CA ALA A 247 -6.05 24.39 -7.06
C ALA A 247 -6.37 24.32 -8.56
N HIS A 248 -5.76 23.38 -9.28
CA HIS A 248 -5.99 23.14 -10.72
C HIS A 248 -7.11 22.12 -11.00
N GLY A 249 -7.71 21.56 -9.95
CA GLY A 249 -8.81 20.61 -10.08
C GLY A 249 -8.39 19.14 -10.14
N ASP A 250 -7.09 18.83 -10.05
CA ASP A 250 -6.60 17.45 -10.07
C ASP A 250 -7.00 16.73 -8.77
N ARG A 251 -7.66 15.58 -8.90
CA ARG A 251 -8.06 14.78 -7.73
C ARG A 251 -6.92 13.87 -7.28
N PHE A 252 -6.74 13.72 -5.97
CA PHE A 252 -5.77 12.80 -5.38
C PHE A 252 -6.23 12.30 -4.01
N SER A 253 -5.80 11.10 -3.60
CA SER A 253 -5.92 10.68 -2.20
C SER A 253 -4.60 10.95 -1.49
N PRO A 254 -4.60 11.83 -0.46
CA PRO A 254 -3.45 11.97 0.40
C PRO A 254 -3.05 10.64 1.06
N GLN A 255 -4.02 9.88 1.59
CA GLN A 255 -3.76 8.66 2.34
C GLN A 255 -3.17 7.56 1.47
N TYR A 256 -3.58 7.47 0.20
CA TYR A 256 -3.00 6.55 -0.77
C TYR A 256 -1.49 6.78 -0.96
N ILE A 257 -1.09 8.05 -1.17
CA ILE A 257 0.31 8.42 -1.38
C ILE A 257 1.11 8.28 -0.07
N GLU A 258 0.53 8.65 1.08
CA GLU A 258 1.14 8.47 2.40
C GLU A 258 1.43 6.99 2.69
N ASN A 259 0.50 6.10 2.38
CA ASN A 259 0.68 4.66 2.57
C ASN A 259 1.77 4.11 1.65
N LYS A 260 1.83 4.56 0.38
CA LYS A 260 2.93 4.18 -0.52
C LYS A 260 4.30 4.58 0.01
N LEU A 261 4.44 5.79 0.55
CA LEU A 261 5.68 6.23 1.20
C LEU A 261 6.02 5.38 2.42
N LYS A 262 5.02 5.03 3.24
CA LYS A 262 5.18 4.21 4.45
C LYS A 262 5.53 2.74 4.19
N PHE A 263 5.45 2.25 2.95
CA PHE A 263 6.05 0.96 2.60
C PHE A 263 7.58 0.98 2.69
N SER A 264 8.20 2.16 2.59
CA SER A 264 9.61 2.31 2.87
C SER A 264 9.87 2.07 4.37
N PRO A 265 10.84 1.20 4.73
CA PRO A 265 11.17 0.97 6.13
C PRO A 265 11.75 2.22 6.80
N TYR A 266 12.21 3.20 6.02
CA TYR A 266 12.80 4.44 6.50
C TYR A 266 11.76 5.52 6.86
N VAL A 267 10.51 5.37 6.42
CA VAL A 267 9.43 6.33 6.68
C VAL A 267 8.58 5.84 7.85
N ALA A 268 8.47 6.64 8.91
CA ALA A 268 7.56 6.39 10.02
C ALA A 268 6.16 6.88 9.68
N GLU A 269 6.06 8.15 9.30
CA GLU A 269 4.82 8.82 8.90
C GLU A 269 5.12 9.74 7.73
N ALA A 270 4.09 9.95 6.90
CA ALA A 270 4.11 10.93 5.84
C ALA A 270 2.82 11.72 5.90
N VAL A 271 2.89 13.02 5.62
CA VAL A 271 1.74 13.89 5.42
C VAL A 271 1.82 14.46 4.03
N ILE A 272 0.84 14.13 3.21
CA ILE A 272 0.69 14.66 1.87
C ILE A 272 -0.14 15.93 1.92
N LEU A 273 0.44 16.97 1.33
CA LEU A 273 -0.09 18.32 1.20
C LEU A 273 -0.45 18.55 -0.26
N GLY A 274 -1.44 19.41 -0.52
CA GLY A 274 -1.82 19.73 -1.89
C GLY A 274 -3.26 20.22 -2.06
N ASP A 275 -4.09 20.03 -1.03
CA ASP A 275 -5.50 20.44 -1.06
C ASP A 275 -5.60 21.97 -1.21
N GLY A 276 -6.23 22.42 -2.28
CA GLY A 276 -6.29 23.84 -2.67
C GLY A 276 -4.93 24.47 -3.02
N ARG A 277 -3.89 23.68 -3.31
CA ARG A 277 -2.53 24.16 -3.67
C ARG A 277 -2.17 23.77 -5.10
N GLU A 278 -1.14 24.41 -5.66
CA GLU A 278 -0.73 24.25 -7.07
C GLU A 278 -0.13 22.86 -7.37
N HIS A 279 0.51 22.24 -6.40
CA HIS A 279 1.20 20.97 -6.56
C HIS A 279 1.22 20.17 -5.25
N LEU A 280 1.50 18.87 -5.33
CA LEU A 280 1.63 18.04 -4.14
C LEU A 280 3.00 18.23 -3.48
N ALA A 281 2.99 18.29 -2.15
CA ALA A 281 4.19 18.30 -1.33
C ALA A 281 4.07 17.27 -0.18
N ALA A 282 5.19 16.89 0.41
CA ALA A 282 5.22 15.91 1.51
C ALA A 282 6.03 16.40 2.70
N MET A 283 5.48 16.22 3.91
CA MET A 283 6.25 16.24 5.15
C MET A 283 6.48 14.80 5.61
N ILE A 284 7.73 14.41 5.82
CA ILE A 284 8.09 13.01 6.10
C ILE A 284 8.78 12.92 7.47
N CYS A 285 8.29 12.03 8.33
CA CYS A 285 8.97 11.63 9.55
C CYS A 285 9.80 10.38 9.28
N ILE A 286 11.07 10.40 9.68
CA ILE A 286 11.94 9.24 9.57
C ILE A 286 11.57 8.20 10.63
N ARG A 287 11.74 6.92 10.31
CA ARG A 287 11.60 5.84 11.29
C ARG A 287 12.87 5.73 12.11
N PHE A 288 12.92 6.45 13.23
CA PHE A 288 14.15 6.66 13.98
C PHE A 288 14.91 5.36 14.32
N PRO A 289 14.29 4.28 14.83
CA PRO A 289 15.02 3.05 15.17
C PRO A 289 15.68 2.33 13.98
N ILE A 290 15.17 2.51 12.76
CA ILE A 290 15.73 1.89 11.54
C ILE A 290 16.79 2.81 10.93
N VAL A 291 16.48 4.10 10.83
CA VAL A 291 17.39 5.09 10.24
C VAL A 291 18.63 5.30 11.13
N SER A 292 18.50 5.20 12.46
CA SER A 292 19.63 5.26 13.40
C SER A 292 20.63 4.11 13.17
N LYS A 293 20.14 2.86 13.11
CA LYS A 293 20.97 1.68 12.81
C LYS A 293 21.62 1.76 11.44
N TRP A 294 20.89 2.28 10.45
CA TRP A 294 21.44 2.52 9.12
C TRP A 294 22.56 3.57 9.17
N ALA A 295 22.39 4.67 9.91
CA ALA A 295 23.40 5.71 10.08
C ALA A 295 24.65 5.17 10.78
N GLU A 296 24.49 4.39 11.86
CA GLU A 296 25.60 3.71 12.55
C GLU A 296 26.40 2.81 11.61
N LYS A 297 25.71 1.97 10.82
CA LYS A 297 26.35 1.08 9.84
C LYS A 297 27.14 1.86 8.77
N ASN A 298 26.67 3.04 8.40
CA ASN A 298 27.33 3.93 7.43
C ASN A 298 28.29 4.93 8.09
N ARG A 299 28.56 4.81 9.41
CA ARG A 299 29.46 5.67 10.18
C ARG A 299 29.05 7.16 10.17
N ILE A 300 27.75 7.43 10.13
CA ILE A 300 27.18 8.77 10.23
C ILE A 300 26.90 9.07 11.71
N SER A 301 27.57 10.08 12.26
CA SER A 301 27.39 10.50 13.64
C SER A 301 26.15 11.37 13.81
N PHE A 302 25.28 11.00 14.75
CA PHE A 302 24.12 11.78 15.16
C PHE A 302 23.90 11.68 16.68
N THR A 303 23.22 12.67 17.26
CA THR A 303 22.92 12.68 18.72
C THR A 303 21.43 12.59 19.04
N THR A 304 20.58 13.13 18.17
CA THR A 304 19.13 13.23 18.39
C THR A 304 18.36 12.92 17.12
N TYR A 305 17.05 12.75 17.23
CA TYR A 305 16.16 12.64 16.08
C TYR A 305 16.33 13.82 15.12
N THR A 306 16.29 15.05 15.64
CA THR A 306 16.37 16.28 14.83
C THR A 306 17.69 16.39 14.07
N ASP A 307 18.79 16.03 14.73
CA ASP A 307 20.11 16.00 14.10
C ASP A 307 20.17 14.96 12.98
N LEU A 308 19.66 13.75 13.22
CA LEU A 308 19.63 12.67 12.23
C LEU A 308 18.74 13.01 11.03
N SER A 309 17.54 13.55 11.26
CA SER A 309 16.61 13.91 10.17
C SER A 309 17.13 15.09 9.33
N GLY A 310 17.99 15.95 9.90
CA GLY A 310 18.65 17.04 9.19
C GLY A 310 19.87 16.63 8.33
N ARG A 311 20.33 15.37 8.41
CA ARG A 311 21.51 14.90 7.67
C ARG A 311 21.25 14.81 6.17
N GLN A 312 22.26 15.17 5.38
CA GLN A 312 22.16 15.14 3.92
C GLN A 312 22.04 13.70 3.41
N GLU A 313 22.74 12.77 4.05
CA GLU A 313 22.73 11.35 3.72
C GLU A 313 21.33 10.73 3.92
N VAL A 314 20.63 11.14 4.98
CA VAL A 314 19.24 10.73 5.24
C VAL A 314 18.30 11.36 4.22
N THR A 315 18.50 12.64 3.91
CA THR A 315 17.75 13.35 2.87
C THR A 315 17.89 12.67 1.51
N ASP A 316 19.10 12.30 1.11
CA ASP A 316 19.38 11.64 -0.17
C ASP A 316 18.82 10.22 -0.22
N MET A 317 18.84 9.50 0.90
CA MET A 317 18.19 8.19 1.04
C MET A 317 16.67 8.33 0.82
N LEU A 318 16.01 9.23 1.56
CA LEU A 318 14.56 9.42 1.46
C LEU A 318 14.14 10.02 0.11
N ARG A 319 14.98 10.87 -0.50
CA ARG A 319 14.76 11.37 -1.86
C ARG A 319 14.55 10.21 -2.85
N ARG A 320 15.41 9.18 -2.79
CA ARG A 320 15.30 8.00 -3.66
C ARG A 320 13.99 7.27 -3.43
N GLU A 321 13.56 7.11 -2.18
CA GLU A 321 12.29 6.47 -1.84
C GLU A 321 11.10 7.23 -2.42
N VAL A 322 11.06 8.56 -2.25
CA VAL A 322 10.01 9.43 -2.82
C VAL A 322 10.01 9.37 -4.34
N GLU A 323 11.19 9.38 -4.98
CA GLU A 323 11.33 9.25 -6.43
C GLU A 323 10.83 7.89 -6.96
N GLN A 324 11.04 6.79 -6.22
CA GLN A 324 10.45 5.50 -6.59
C GLN A 324 8.93 5.52 -6.49
N VAL A 325 8.37 6.09 -5.41
CA VAL A 325 6.92 6.24 -5.27
C VAL A 325 6.35 7.09 -6.41
N ASN A 326 6.98 8.21 -6.76
CA ASN A 326 6.56 9.08 -7.87
C ASN A 326 6.50 8.38 -9.22
N LYS A 327 7.35 7.37 -9.48
CA LYS A 327 7.27 6.58 -10.73
C LYS A 327 5.98 5.78 -10.86
N THR A 328 5.39 5.40 -9.72
CA THR A 328 4.12 4.64 -9.66
C THR A 328 2.88 5.54 -9.69
N LEU A 329 3.06 6.85 -9.54
CA LEU A 329 1.97 7.82 -9.47
C LEU A 329 1.70 8.47 -10.84
N PRO A 330 0.43 8.78 -11.15
CA PRO A 330 0.08 9.67 -12.25
C PRO A 330 0.83 11.00 -12.15
N GLU A 331 1.17 11.61 -13.29
CA GLU A 331 2.04 12.80 -13.35
C GLU A 331 1.58 13.93 -12.41
N LYS A 332 0.28 14.23 -12.38
CA LYS A 332 -0.33 15.28 -11.55
C LYS A 332 -0.41 14.94 -10.06
N GLN A 333 -0.21 13.67 -9.71
CA GLN A 333 -0.19 13.19 -8.33
C GLN A 333 1.23 12.97 -7.82
N ARG A 334 2.26 13.36 -8.58
CA ARG A 334 3.65 13.24 -8.13
C ARG A 334 3.98 14.33 -7.11
N ILE A 335 4.69 13.91 -6.08
CA ILE A 335 5.22 14.80 -5.06
C ILE A 335 6.29 15.67 -5.73
N SER A 336 6.08 16.98 -5.74
CA SER A 336 7.01 17.95 -6.32
C SER A 336 8.07 18.38 -5.32
N LYS A 337 7.69 18.48 -4.04
CA LYS A 337 8.57 18.93 -2.97
C LYS A 337 8.38 18.07 -1.73
N PHE A 338 9.42 17.86 -0.97
CA PHE A 338 9.29 17.28 0.35
C PHE A 338 10.27 17.89 1.36
N LEU A 339 9.99 17.68 2.64
CA LEU A 339 10.94 17.95 3.71
C LEU A 339 10.91 16.82 4.74
N LEU A 340 11.99 16.71 5.52
CA LEU A 340 12.06 15.81 6.66
C LEU A 340 11.69 16.58 7.93
N LEU A 341 10.70 16.10 8.66
CA LEU A 341 10.24 16.75 9.88
C LEU A 341 11.26 16.56 11.01
N TYR A 342 11.36 17.55 11.91
CA TYR A 342 12.30 17.57 13.04
C TYR A 342 11.87 16.75 14.26
N LYS A 343 10.66 16.17 14.22
CA LYS A 343 10.13 15.22 15.21
C LYS A 343 9.25 14.17 14.54
N GLU A 344 8.91 13.10 15.27
CA GLU A 344 7.83 12.18 14.89
C GLU A 344 6.46 12.80 15.25
N LEU A 345 5.44 12.46 14.47
CA LEU A 345 4.05 12.79 14.80
C LEU A 345 3.54 11.89 15.93
N ASP A 346 2.83 12.47 16.89
CA ASP A 346 2.32 11.74 18.06
C ASP A 346 0.78 11.86 18.16
N ALA A 347 0.14 10.77 18.59
CA ALA A 347 -1.29 10.74 18.87
C ALA A 347 -1.65 11.53 20.14
N ASP A 348 -0.75 11.55 21.14
CA ASP A 348 -0.96 12.32 22.38
C ASP A 348 -0.86 13.84 22.11
N ASP A 349 -0.08 14.24 21.11
CA ASP A 349 -0.03 15.59 20.56
C ASP A 349 -1.28 15.93 19.72
N GLY A 350 -2.16 14.95 19.48
CA GLY A 350 -3.36 15.11 18.65
C GLY A 350 -3.09 15.23 17.15
N GLU A 351 -1.87 15.00 16.70
CA GLU A 351 -1.45 15.03 15.29
C GLU A 351 -1.90 13.76 14.55
N LEU A 352 -1.98 12.65 15.29
CA LEU A 352 -2.48 11.37 14.84
C LEU A 352 -3.72 10.95 15.66
N THR A 353 -4.56 10.09 15.10
CA THR A 353 -5.52 9.30 15.89
C THR A 353 -4.77 8.17 16.61
N ARG A 354 -5.43 7.50 17.57
CA ARG A 354 -4.90 6.27 18.20
C ARG A 354 -4.63 5.14 17.20
N THR A 355 -5.36 5.13 16.08
CA THR A 355 -5.13 4.23 14.93
C THR A 355 -4.06 4.75 13.96
N ARG A 356 -3.32 5.79 14.33
CA ARG A 356 -2.27 6.45 13.53
C ARG A 356 -2.75 7.06 12.21
N LYS A 357 -4.02 7.47 12.12
CA LYS A 357 -4.52 8.29 10.99
C LYS A 357 -4.15 9.76 11.22
N VAL A 358 -3.60 10.43 10.21
CA VAL A 358 -3.21 11.84 10.29
C VAL A 358 -4.44 12.74 10.49
N ARG A 359 -4.38 13.63 11.49
CA ARG A 359 -5.42 14.64 11.75
C ARG A 359 -5.08 15.93 11.03
N ARG A 360 -5.43 16.01 9.73
CA ARG A 360 -5.03 17.10 8.82
C ARG A 360 -5.33 18.51 9.33
N GLY A 361 -6.49 18.72 9.97
CA GLY A 361 -6.83 20.03 10.55
C GLY A 361 -5.79 20.49 11.59
N VAL A 362 -5.37 19.58 12.48
CA VAL A 362 -4.32 19.86 13.48
C VAL A 362 -2.96 20.05 12.82
N ILE A 363 -2.65 19.28 11.78
CA ILE A 363 -1.40 19.46 11.03
C ILE A 363 -1.35 20.84 10.36
N ASN A 364 -2.42 21.25 9.68
CA ASN A 364 -2.51 22.55 9.01
C ASN A 364 -2.41 23.72 10.01
N GLU A 365 -2.98 23.56 11.21
CA GLU A 365 -2.90 24.57 12.27
C GLU A 365 -1.47 24.65 12.85
N ARG A 366 -0.89 23.51 13.24
CA ARG A 366 0.42 23.48 13.93
C ARG A 366 1.60 23.76 13.01
N TYR A 367 1.55 23.27 11.78
CA TYR A 367 2.64 23.34 10.81
C TYR A 367 2.35 24.33 9.68
N GLY A 368 1.34 25.19 9.83
CA GLY A 368 0.90 26.14 8.80
C GLY A 368 2.03 26.99 8.25
N GLU A 369 2.89 27.55 9.12
CA GLU A 369 4.04 28.36 8.68
C GLU A 369 5.05 27.56 7.83
N ILE A 370 5.31 26.30 8.21
CA ILE A 370 6.18 25.39 7.46
C ILE A 370 5.55 25.07 6.11
N ILE A 371 4.26 24.73 6.09
CA ILE A 371 3.50 24.41 4.88
C ILE A 371 3.50 25.62 3.93
N ASP A 372 3.19 26.81 4.42
CA ASP A 372 3.18 28.03 3.61
C ASP A 372 4.57 28.37 3.06
N ALA A 373 5.63 28.20 3.85
CA ALA A 373 7.00 28.41 3.39
C ALA A 373 7.39 27.45 2.24
N MET A 374 6.97 26.18 2.31
CA MET A 374 7.18 25.23 1.19
C MET A 374 6.55 25.71 -0.11
N TYR A 375 5.33 26.27 -0.04
CA TYR A 375 4.61 26.78 -1.21
C TYR A 375 5.10 28.15 -1.69
N ARG A 376 5.63 29.00 -0.80
CA ARG A 376 6.34 30.24 -1.20
C ARG A 376 7.64 29.97 -1.97
N GLY A 377 8.21 28.77 -1.80
CA GLY A 377 9.46 28.37 -2.45
C GLY A 377 10.70 28.64 -1.61
N ASP A 378 10.56 28.79 -0.30
CA ASP A 378 11.68 29.00 0.62
C ASP A 378 12.56 27.73 0.65
N PRO A 379 13.87 27.80 0.37
CA PRO A 379 14.74 26.62 0.32
C PRO A 379 15.02 26.03 1.71
N THR A 380 14.89 26.86 2.74
CA THR A 380 15.12 26.52 4.14
C THR A 380 14.09 27.20 5.03
N ILE A 381 13.69 26.53 6.10
CA ILE A 381 12.67 27.00 7.04
C ILE A 381 13.24 26.88 8.46
N ASP A 382 13.42 28.01 9.14
CA ASP A 382 13.86 28.02 10.53
C ASP A 382 12.70 27.68 11.47
N VAL A 383 12.94 26.72 12.35
CA VAL A 383 11.98 26.26 13.35
C VAL A 383 12.57 26.53 14.73
N ASP A 384 11.81 27.23 15.56
CA ASP A 384 12.09 27.44 16.98
C ASP A 384 10.82 27.15 17.77
N THR A 385 10.71 25.92 18.29
CA THR A 385 9.51 25.45 18.99
C THR A 385 9.86 24.69 20.25
N THR A 386 8.89 24.51 21.15
CA THR A 386 9.05 23.68 22.34
C THR A 386 8.14 22.47 22.23
N ILE A 387 8.73 21.28 22.23
CA ILE A 387 7.99 20.01 22.23
C ILE A 387 7.89 19.52 23.67
N ALA A 388 6.69 19.04 24.06
CA ALA A 388 6.51 18.28 25.27
C ALA A 388 6.60 16.78 24.95
N PHE A 389 7.46 16.05 25.65
CA PHE A 389 7.54 14.60 25.54
C PHE A 389 6.52 13.91 26.46
N GLN A 390 6.29 12.62 26.22
CA GLN A 390 5.36 11.80 26.99
C GLN A 390 5.72 11.69 28.48
N ASP A 391 6.99 11.88 28.84
CA ASP A 391 7.47 11.93 30.23
C ASP A 391 7.23 13.29 30.92
N GLY A 392 6.58 14.24 30.23
CA GLY A 392 6.30 15.60 30.69
C GLY A 392 7.48 16.56 30.54
N SER A 393 8.65 16.09 30.08
CA SER A 393 9.78 16.97 29.80
C SER A 393 9.49 17.87 28.60
N LYS A 394 9.99 19.11 28.64
CA LYS A 394 9.88 20.05 27.54
C LYS A 394 11.27 20.29 26.96
N GLN A 395 11.40 20.14 25.66
CA GLN A 395 12.64 20.44 24.94
C GLN A 395 12.38 21.51 23.88
N ARG A 396 13.14 22.59 23.96
CA ARG A 396 13.20 23.58 22.89
C ARG A 396 14.01 23.01 21.74
N ILE A 397 13.40 22.94 20.57
CA ILE A 397 14.03 22.54 19.32
C ILE A 397 14.25 23.80 18.48
N ARG A 398 15.52 24.05 18.17
CA ARG A 398 15.93 25.06 17.18
C ARG A 398 16.66 24.35 16.06
N THR A 399 16.08 24.37 14.86
CA THR A 399 16.64 23.69 13.69
C THR A 399 16.22 24.39 12.40
N THR A 400 16.90 24.08 11.31
CA THR A 400 16.57 24.56 9.97
C THR A 400 16.18 23.38 9.11
N LEU A 401 14.93 23.37 8.64
CA LEU A 401 14.42 22.37 7.71
C LEU A 401 14.85 22.74 6.29
N LYS A 402 15.25 21.75 5.50
CA LYS A 402 15.54 21.91 4.08
C LYS A 402 14.34 21.47 3.26
N VAL A 403 13.91 22.33 2.33
CA VAL A 403 12.88 21.98 1.35
C VAL A 403 13.57 21.37 0.14
N ILE A 404 13.18 20.15 -0.21
CA ILE A 404 13.77 19.38 -1.27
C ILE A 404 12.86 19.43 -2.49
N ASP A 405 13.35 20.08 -3.55
CA ASP A 405 12.70 20.08 -4.85
C ASP A 405 13.04 18.78 -5.61
N LEU A 406 11.99 18.08 -6.04
CA LEU A 406 12.05 16.94 -6.92
C LEU A 406 11.69 17.48 -8.31
N LYS A 407 12.70 17.81 -9.12
CA LYS A 407 12.50 18.33 -10.48
C LYS A 407 11.53 17.42 -11.23
N LEU A 408 10.25 17.80 -11.29
CA LEU A 408 9.28 17.12 -12.12
C LEU A 408 9.64 17.44 -13.56
N ALA A 409 9.64 16.43 -14.44
CA ALA A 409 9.79 16.69 -15.86
C ALA A 409 8.73 17.73 -16.27
N PRO A 410 9.09 18.75 -17.07
CA PRO A 410 8.18 19.84 -17.37
C PRO A 410 6.90 19.30 -18.02
N THR A 411 5.76 19.68 -17.44
CA THR A 411 4.44 19.43 -18.00
C THR A 411 4.38 20.02 -19.39
N ALA A 412 4.08 19.21 -20.41
CA ALA A 412 3.83 19.72 -21.75
C ALA A 412 2.58 20.60 -21.70
N SER A 413 2.77 21.92 -21.57
CA SER A 413 1.68 22.89 -21.65
C SER A 413 0.96 22.69 -22.96
N GLY A 414 -0.34 22.34 -22.88
CA GLY A 414 -1.18 22.06 -24.04
C GLY A 414 -1.04 23.16 -25.09
N SER A 415 -0.51 22.80 -26.26
CA SER A 415 -0.52 23.70 -27.41
C SER A 415 -1.98 23.89 -27.80
N SER A 416 -2.51 25.07 -27.47
CA SER A 416 -3.70 25.63 -28.11
C SER A 416 -3.51 25.57 -29.62
N LYS A 417 -4.06 24.53 -30.26
CA LYS A 417 -4.29 24.55 -31.70
C LYS A 417 -5.42 25.53 -31.94
N LYS A 418 -5.04 26.81 -32.13
CA LYS A 418 -5.84 27.75 -32.92
C LYS A 418 -6.17 27.06 -34.25
N ARG A 419 -7.45 26.71 -34.41
CA ARG A 419 -8.03 26.49 -35.74
C ARG A 419 -7.90 27.81 -36.50
N ALA A 420 -7.18 27.77 -37.61
CA ALA A 420 -7.18 28.82 -38.63
C ALA A 420 -7.57 28.16 -39.95
N ALA A 421 -8.61 28.75 -40.57
CA ALA A 421 -9.20 28.50 -41.88
C ALA A 421 -9.80 27.10 -42.12
#